data_AF-C0XGX0-F1
#
_entry.id   AF-C0XGX0-F1
#
_cell.length_a   1.000
_cell.length_b   1.000
_cell.length_c   1.000
_cell.angle_alpha   90.00
_cell.angle_beta   90.00
_cell.angle_gamma   90.00
#
_symmetry.space_group_name_H-M   'P 1'
#
loop_
_entity.id
_entity.type
_entity.pdbx_description
1 polymer ?
#
loop_
_entity_poly.entity_id
_entity_poly.type
_entity_poly.pdbx_seq_one_letter_code
_entity_poly.pdbx_strand_id
1 'polypeptide(L)'
;MMTDAVKLVKDQAGKVTFTNTKDMVPAEGTLIIDKFVNSLGNPKQPFTFNIEMKDGAGGYLNGIFQVEKVKNGVSEIGQIAIVDGKGTFQLTHGQTIKLSMPLGTAYNISEQDYQSMGYVTTTTKNRVAMPSTTVTGTVTAGTDHLVYHNDIKDDLEGTAPLPGQEDSDDGSATLEGAQGLPGDTSDNTSGADGISGSNGVSGSGSSTDAPSGIPSQGYTGKAALPQTGEDINQQLIILGLVLLMVAIGGMVYYKKRVR
;
A
#
# COMPACT_ATOMS: atom_id res chain seq x y z
N MET A 1 1.46 49.34 -10.70
CA MET A 1 0.81 50.44 -9.95
C MET A 1 0.20 51.37 -10.99
N MET A 2 -1.13 51.48 -11.03
CA MET A 2 -1.82 52.42 -11.91
C MET A 2 -2.16 53.65 -11.07
N THR A 3 -1.67 54.81 -11.47
CA THR A 3 -1.88 56.05 -10.72
C THR A 3 -2.85 56.91 -11.50
N ASP A 4 -4.09 56.99 -11.03
CA ASP A 4 -5.06 57.93 -11.55
C ASP A 4 -5.03 59.23 -10.72
N ALA A 5 -4.84 60.36 -11.40
CA ALA A 5 -4.83 61.67 -10.75
C ALA A 5 -6.26 62.11 -10.44
N VAL A 6 -6.56 62.34 -9.15
CA VAL A 6 -7.85 62.91 -8.73
C VAL A 6 -7.69 64.41 -8.53
N LYS A 7 -8.44 65.20 -9.30
CA LYS A 7 -8.47 66.66 -9.17
C LYS A 7 -9.60 67.07 -8.22
N LEU A 8 -9.25 67.72 -7.13
CA LEU A 8 -10.23 68.27 -6.18
C LEU A 8 -10.71 69.65 -6.65
N VAL A 9 -12.01 69.91 -6.48
CA VAL A 9 -12.65 71.20 -6.77
C VAL A 9 -13.12 71.79 -5.45
N LYS A 10 -12.99 73.12 -5.32
CA LYS A 10 -13.38 73.86 -4.12
C LYS A 10 -14.83 73.53 -3.73
N ASP A 11 -15.04 73.26 -2.44
CA ASP A 11 -16.33 72.97 -1.82
C ASP A 11 -17.03 71.70 -2.36
N GLN A 12 -16.30 70.80 -3.05
CA GLN A 12 -16.78 69.50 -3.48
C GLN A 12 -15.98 68.36 -2.81
N ALA A 13 -16.68 67.39 -2.23
CA ALA A 13 -16.03 66.22 -1.67
C ALA A 13 -15.53 65.28 -2.79
N GLY A 14 -14.22 65.05 -2.85
CA GLY A 14 -13.64 64.01 -3.69
C GLY A 14 -13.79 62.63 -3.06
N LYS A 15 -14.15 61.62 -3.86
CA LYS A 15 -14.23 60.22 -3.41
C LYS A 15 -13.18 59.40 -4.16
N VAL A 16 -12.23 58.84 -3.42
CA VAL A 16 -11.27 57.85 -3.93
C VAL A 16 -11.69 56.50 -3.40
N THR A 17 -11.83 55.51 -4.28
CA THR A 17 -12.16 54.13 -3.90
C THR A 17 -10.99 53.25 -4.30
N PHE A 18 -10.51 52.47 -3.34
CA PHE A 18 -9.52 51.43 -3.59
C PHE A 18 -10.23 50.08 -3.53
N THR A 19 -10.09 49.28 -4.57
CA THR A 19 -10.56 47.91 -4.59
C THR A 19 -9.35 46.99 -4.47
N ASN A 20 -9.26 46.27 -3.34
CA ASN A 20 -8.31 45.17 -3.20
C ASN A 20 -9.03 43.87 -3.58
N THR A 21 -8.48 43.13 -4.54
CA THR A 21 -8.95 41.78 -4.89
C THR A 21 -8.01 40.76 -4.28
N LYS A 22 -8.55 39.81 -3.51
CA LYS A 22 -7.84 38.60 -3.09
C LYS A 22 -8.25 37.47 -4.02
N ASP A 23 -7.30 36.81 -4.66
CA ASP A 23 -7.58 35.61 -5.44
C ASP A 23 -8.26 34.57 -4.54
N MET A 24 -9.30 33.92 -5.05
CA MET A 24 -9.94 32.84 -4.32
C MET A 24 -8.89 31.76 -4.05
N VAL A 25 -8.76 31.35 -2.79
CA VAL A 25 -8.03 30.11 -2.48
C VAL A 25 -8.83 29.01 -3.16
N PRO A 26 -8.28 28.32 -4.18
CA PRO A 26 -9.01 27.25 -4.82
C PRO A 26 -9.35 26.21 -3.75
N ALA A 27 -10.55 25.63 -3.84
CA ALA A 27 -10.89 24.49 -3.00
C ALA A 27 -9.79 23.44 -3.14
N GLU A 28 -9.47 22.75 -2.05
CA GLU A 28 -8.42 21.74 -2.02
C GLU A 28 -9.04 20.34 -2.01
N GLY A 29 -8.32 19.40 -2.63
CA GLY A 29 -8.54 17.97 -2.50
C GLY A 29 -7.29 17.30 -1.92
N THR A 30 -7.44 16.06 -1.47
CA THR A 30 -6.35 15.29 -0.85
C THR A 30 -5.93 14.14 -1.74
N LEU A 31 -4.63 14.04 -1.98
CA LEU A 31 -3.97 12.90 -2.60
C LEU A 31 -3.14 12.16 -1.54
N ILE A 32 -3.39 10.87 -1.37
CA ILE A 32 -2.68 10.04 -0.37
C ILE A 32 -1.76 9.06 -1.11
N ILE A 33 -0.50 8.97 -0.71
CA ILE A 33 0.45 7.99 -1.22
C ILE A 33 1.03 7.19 -0.06
N ASP A 34 0.86 5.87 -0.11
CA ASP A 34 1.45 4.92 0.84
C ASP A 34 2.62 4.18 0.22
N LYS A 35 3.61 3.89 1.07
CA LYS A 35 4.69 2.96 0.75
C LYS A 35 4.54 1.65 1.50
N PHE A 36 4.52 0.56 0.74
CA PHE A 36 4.61 -0.80 1.26
C PHE A 36 5.88 -1.49 0.76
N VAL A 37 6.44 -2.33 1.61
CA VAL A 37 7.61 -3.19 1.34
C VAL A 37 7.32 -4.53 2.00
N ASN A 38 7.46 -5.64 1.28
CA ASN A 38 7.23 -6.96 1.87
C ASN A 38 8.30 -7.33 2.92
N SER A 39 8.10 -8.46 3.60
CA SER A 39 8.98 -8.94 4.67
C SER A 39 10.40 -9.28 4.24
N LEU A 40 10.61 -9.57 2.95
CA LEU A 40 11.93 -9.85 2.38
C LEU A 40 12.71 -8.55 2.07
N GLY A 41 12.01 -7.45 1.85
CA GLY A 41 12.60 -6.14 1.61
C GLY A 41 13.09 -5.45 2.88
N ASN A 42 13.93 -4.42 2.71
CA ASN A 42 14.41 -3.58 3.80
C ASN A 42 13.37 -2.49 4.15
N PRO A 43 12.69 -2.54 5.32
CA PRO A 43 11.66 -1.56 5.67
C PRO A 43 12.22 -0.15 5.96
N LYS A 44 13.54 -0.02 6.14
CA LYS A 44 14.21 1.26 6.38
C LYS A 44 14.73 1.91 5.09
N GLN A 45 14.65 1.23 3.94
CA GLN A 45 15.05 1.79 2.66
C GLN A 45 14.15 3.00 2.35
N PRO A 46 14.73 4.20 2.12
CA PRO A 46 13.97 5.31 1.59
C PRO A 46 13.78 5.13 0.08
N PHE A 47 12.54 5.25 -0.37
CA PHE A 47 12.17 5.23 -1.78
C PHE A 47 11.84 6.64 -2.23
N THR A 48 12.51 7.09 -3.30
CA THR A 48 12.35 8.43 -3.86
C THR A 48 11.18 8.45 -4.83
N PHE A 49 10.25 9.35 -4.60
CA PHE A 49 9.12 9.64 -5.48
C PHE A 49 9.39 10.93 -6.24
N ASN A 50 9.04 10.91 -7.51
CA ASN A 50 9.01 12.07 -8.39
C ASN A 50 7.54 12.41 -8.66
N ILE A 51 7.22 13.70 -8.58
CA ILE A 51 5.91 14.21 -8.96
C ILE A 51 6.06 15.21 -10.11
N GLU A 52 5.09 15.18 -11.01
CA GLU A 52 4.82 16.25 -11.96
C GLU A 52 3.37 16.72 -11.76
N MET A 53 3.17 18.02 -11.63
CA MET A 53 1.86 18.61 -11.32
C MET A 53 1.58 19.83 -12.20
N LYS A 54 0.35 19.86 -12.72
CA LYS A 54 -0.18 20.97 -13.52
C LYS A 54 -1.50 21.45 -12.93
N ASP A 55 -1.76 22.75 -13.00
CA ASP A 55 -3.06 23.31 -12.63
C ASP A 55 -4.16 22.83 -13.59
N GLY A 56 -5.42 23.16 -13.27
CA GLY A 56 -6.57 22.78 -14.09
C GLY A 56 -6.61 23.41 -15.49
N ALA A 57 -5.75 24.41 -15.77
CA ALA A 57 -5.57 25.01 -17.08
C ALA A 57 -4.38 24.41 -17.85
N GLY A 58 -3.65 23.46 -17.26
CA GLY A 58 -2.48 22.81 -17.84
C GLY A 58 -1.15 23.54 -17.60
N GLY A 59 -1.14 24.61 -16.83
CA GLY A 59 0.07 25.33 -16.41
C GLY A 59 0.84 24.55 -15.35
N TYR A 60 2.18 24.63 -15.35
CA TYR A 60 2.98 23.97 -14.32
C TYR A 60 2.78 24.63 -12.95
N LEU A 61 2.55 23.81 -11.93
CA LEU A 61 2.49 24.31 -10.55
C LEU A 61 3.87 24.72 -10.06
N ASN A 62 3.91 25.81 -9.30
CA ASN A 62 5.12 26.35 -8.70
C ASN A 62 4.81 26.83 -7.29
N GLY A 63 5.66 26.50 -6.33
CA GLY A 63 5.53 26.96 -4.94
C GLY A 63 5.91 25.92 -3.90
N ILE A 64 5.63 26.25 -2.65
CA ILE A 64 5.83 25.36 -1.51
C ILE A 64 4.46 24.92 -1.01
N PHE A 65 4.22 23.62 -1.01
CA PHE A 65 2.95 23.01 -0.61
C PHE A 65 3.13 22.31 0.73
N GLN A 66 2.17 22.49 1.63
CA GLN A 66 2.15 21.75 2.89
C GLN A 66 1.76 20.30 2.63
N VAL A 67 2.41 19.39 3.35
CA VAL A 67 2.12 17.96 3.29
C VAL A 67 2.03 17.41 4.70
N GLU A 68 1.23 16.37 4.89
CA GLU A 68 1.19 15.61 6.14
C GLU A 68 1.87 14.27 5.91
N LYS A 69 2.93 13.98 6.66
CA LYS A 69 3.55 12.66 6.68
C LYS A 69 3.05 11.87 7.87
N VAL A 70 2.64 10.63 7.66
CA VAL A 70 2.13 9.76 8.72
C VAL A 70 2.99 8.52 8.83
N LYS A 71 3.35 8.13 10.05
CA LYS A 71 4.00 6.85 10.36
C LYS A 71 3.49 6.34 11.71
N ASN A 72 3.05 5.09 11.77
CA ASN A 72 2.54 4.48 13.01
C ASN A 72 1.47 5.32 13.72
N GLY A 73 0.59 5.98 12.96
CA GLY A 73 -0.46 6.86 13.47
C GLY A 73 0.01 8.25 13.95
N VAL A 74 1.30 8.55 13.86
CA VAL A 74 1.85 9.87 14.20
C VAL A 74 1.95 10.72 12.93
N SER A 75 1.34 11.90 12.96
CA SER A 75 1.36 12.88 11.86
C SER A 75 2.39 13.97 12.11
N GLU A 76 3.16 14.29 11.06
CA GLU A 76 4.11 15.38 11.01
C GLU A 76 3.78 16.28 9.81
N ILE A 77 3.70 17.59 10.05
CA ILE A 77 3.51 18.57 8.98
C ILE A 77 4.87 18.89 8.37
N GLY A 78 4.96 18.70 7.06
CA GLY A 78 6.12 19.04 6.26
C GLY A 78 5.75 19.94 5.08
N GLN A 79 6.71 20.14 4.20
CA GLN A 79 6.54 20.90 2.98
C GLN A 79 7.22 20.19 1.80
N ILE A 80 6.68 20.40 0.60
CA ILE A 80 7.30 20.01 -0.66
C ILE A 80 7.42 21.24 -1.55
N ALA A 81 8.60 21.46 -2.10
CA ALA A 81 8.80 22.46 -3.14
C ALA A 81 8.47 21.84 -4.50
N ILE A 82 7.62 22.52 -5.27
CA ILE A 82 7.32 22.20 -6.66
C ILE A 82 7.86 23.34 -7.51
N VAL A 83 8.73 23.02 -8.46
CA VAL A 83 9.36 23.97 -9.39
C VAL A 83 9.20 23.42 -10.80
N ASP A 84 8.66 24.24 -11.70
CA ASP A 84 8.29 23.85 -13.06
C ASP A 84 7.44 22.57 -13.08
N GLY A 85 6.49 22.49 -12.14
CA GLY A 85 5.60 21.36 -11.94
C GLY A 85 6.25 20.15 -11.30
N LYS A 86 7.57 20.15 -11.05
CA LYS A 86 8.30 18.99 -10.55
C LYS A 86 8.63 19.10 -9.08
N GLY A 87 8.51 17.99 -8.37
CA GLY A 87 8.89 17.88 -6.96
C GLY A 87 9.35 16.47 -6.62
N THR A 88 9.97 16.31 -5.47
CA THR A 88 10.40 15.01 -4.96
C THR A 88 10.14 14.86 -3.47
N PHE A 89 9.91 13.63 -3.04
CA PHE A 89 9.85 13.27 -1.62
C PHE A 89 10.29 11.82 -1.43
N GLN A 90 10.48 11.41 -0.18
CA GLN A 90 10.87 10.04 0.16
C GLN A 90 9.93 9.44 1.20
N LEU A 91 9.63 8.15 1.03
CA LEU A 91 8.91 7.32 1.99
C LEU A 91 9.68 6.02 2.27
N THR A 92 9.63 5.57 3.52
CA THR A 92 10.03 4.23 3.96
C THR A 92 8.79 3.35 4.12
N HIS A 93 8.96 2.05 4.34
CA HIS A 93 7.84 1.14 4.60
C HIS A 93 6.90 1.67 5.69
N GLY A 94 5.59 1.59 5.43
CA GLY A 94 4.55 1.99 6.36
C GLY A 94 4.42 3.50 6.56
N GLN A 95 5.11 4.30 5.74
CA GLN A 95 4.90 5.74 5.69
C GLN A 95 3.87 6.12 4.63
N THR A 96 3.11 7.15 4.99
CA THR A 96 2.13 7.81 4.13
C THR A 96 2.52 9.27 3.96
N ILE A 97 2.25 9.83 2.79
CA ILE A 97 2.18 11.29 2.60
C ILE A 97 0.80 11.67 2.10
N LYS A 98 0.23 12.74 2.65
CA LYS A 98 -0.99 13.37 2.17
C LYS A 98 -0.64 14.73 1.61
N LEU A 99 -1.01 14.98 0.36
CA LEU A 99 -0.82 16.24 -0.33
C LEU A 99 -2.18 16.92 -0.47
N SER A 100 -2.30 18.12 0.08
CA SER A 100 -3.44 19.00 -0.17
C SER A 100 -3.10 19.88 -1.36
N MET A 101 -3.86 19.71 -2.44
CA MET A 101 -3.64 20.42 -3.69
C MET A 101 -4.93 21.07 -4.17
N PRO A 102 -4.85 22.18 -4.94
CA PRO A 102 -6.02 22.75 -5.60
C PRO A 102 -6.79 21.71 -6.40
N LEU A 103 -8.12 21.76 -6.33
CA LEU A 103 -8.99 20.95 -7.19
C LEU A 103 -8.68 21.21 -8.66
N GLY A 104 -8.72 20.14 -9.46
CA GLY A 104 -8.36 20.18 -10.88
C GLY A 104 -6.85 20.04 -11.16
N THR A 105 -6.01 19.98 -10.12
CA THR A 105 -4.57 19.70 -10.31
C THR A 105 -4.38 18.34 -10.96
N ALA A 106 -3.83 18.31 -12.17
CA ALA A 106 -3.38 17.08 -12.81
C ALA A 106 -2.05 16.64 -12.21
N TYR A 107 -1.90 15.35 -11.93
CA TYR A 107 -0.69 14.80 -11.34
C TYR A 107 -0.19 13.60 -12.14
N ASN A 108 1.13 13.45 -12.19
CA ASN A 108 1.86 12.22 -12.52
C ASN A 108 2.78 11.91 -11.35
N ILE A 109 2.66 10.74 -10.74
CA ILE A 109 3.52 10.28 -9.66
C ILE A 109 4.26 9.03 -10.12
N SER A 110 5.56 8.99 -9.88
CA SER A 110 6.38 7.80 -10.10
C SER A 110 7.34 7.61 -8.94
N GLU A 111 7.76 6.36 -8.73
CA GLU A 111 8.89 6.03 -7.87
C GLU A 111 10.13 5.83 -8.74
N GLN A 112 11.31 6.18 -8.21
CA GLN A 112 12.57 5.80 -8.84
C GLN A 112 12.65 4.27 -8.99
N ASP A 113 13.37 3.81 -10.01
CA ASP A 113 13.57 2.38 -10.22
C ASP A 113 14.60 1.81 -9.23
N TYR A 114 14.20 0.73 -8.53
CA TYR A 114 15.01 0.00 -7.56
C TYR A 114 15.20 -1.48 -7.94
N GLN A 115 14.99 -1.85 -9.21
CA GLN A 115 15.20 -3.23 -9.68
C GLN A 115 16.64 -3.73 -9.47
N SER A 116 17.64 -2.86 -9.57
CA SER A 116 19.05 -3.22 -9.28
C SER A 116 19.29 -3.62 -7.82
N MET A 117 18.36 -3.27 -6.92
CA MET A 117 18.36 -3.67 -5.52
C MET A 117 17.41 -4.85 -5.25
N GLY A 118 16.89 -5.49 -6.30
CA GLY A 118 16.02 -6.67 -6.20
C GLY A 118 14.53 -6.37 -6.00
N TYR A 119 14.11 -5.11 -5.99
CA TYR A 119 12.70 -4.75 -5.81
C TYR A 119 11.91 -4.82 -7.11
N VAL A 120 10.70 -5.37 -7.01
CA VAL A 120 9.66 -5.28 -8.03
C VAL A 120 8.58 -4.34 -7.54
N THR A 121 8.37 -3.25 -8.27
CA THR A 121 7.37 -2.24 -7.91
C THR A 121 6.02 -2.52 -8.58
N THR A 122 4.95 -2.54 -7.80
CA THR A 122 3.57 -2.52 -8.29
C THR A 122 2.78 -1.39 -7.63
N THR A 123 1.71 -0.95 -8.28
CA THR A 123 0.95 0.22 -7.87
C THR A 123 -0.55 -0.06 -7.88
N THR A 124 -1.24 0.49 -6.89
CA THR A 124 -2.71 0.56 -6.89
C THR A 124 -3.17 2.00 -6.78
N LYS A 125 -4.33 2.29 -7.36
CA LYS A 125 -5.08 3.54 -7.18
C LYS A 125 -6.48 3.17 -6.70
N ASN A 126 -6.88 3.67 -5.54
CA ASN A 126 -8.17 3.38 -4.91
C ASN A 126 -8.45 1.86 -4.85
N ARG A 127 -7.43 1.08 -4.47
CA ARG A 127 -7.43 -0.40 -4.40
C ARG A 127 -7.54 -1.14 -5.75
N VAL A 128 -7.46 -0.43 -6.87
CA VAL A 128 -7.43 -1.01 -8.21
C VAL A 128 -5.98 -1.05 -8.70
N ALA A 129 -5.53 -2.21 -9.19
CA ALA A 129 -4.18 -2.36 -9.75
C ALA A 129 -4.00 -1.48 -10.99
N MET A 130 -2.86 -0.80 -11.07
CA MET A 130 -2.50 0.04 -12.21
C MET A 130 -1.54 -0.70 -13.14
N PRO A 131 -1.63 -0.49 -14.47
CA PRO A 131 -0.77 -1.16 -15.45
C PRO A 131 0.66 -0.59 -15.50
N SER A 132 0.92 0.51 -14.78
CA SER A 132 2.19 1.24 -14.80
C SER A 132 2.55 1.70 -13.39
N THR A 133 3.85 1.76 -13.10
CA THR A 133 4.40 2.34 -11.86
C THR A 133 4.33 3.87 -11.86
N THR A 134 4.04 4.50 -13.00
CA THR A 134 3.65 5.91 -13.06
C THR A 134 2.12 6.02 -12.99
N VAL A 135 1.62 6.59 -11.91
CA VAL A 135 0.18 6.78 -11.69
C VAL A 135 -0.20 8.21 -12.02
N THR A 136 -1.22 8.37 -12.86
CA THR A 136 -1.71 9.68 -13.27
C THR A 136 -3.14 9.92 -12.77
N GLY A 137 -3.54 11.18 -12.71
CA GLY A 137 -4.90 11.55 -12.33
C GLY A 137 -5.11 13.03 -12.19
N THR A 138 -6.25 13.39 -11.61
CA THR A 138 -6.63 14.76 -11.32
C THR A 138 -7.20 14.82 -9.92
N VAL A 139 -6.75 15.78 -9.12
CA VAL A 139 -7.26 16.01 -7.77
C VAL A 139 -8.70 16.48 -7.87
N THR A 140 -9.60 15.74 -7.22
CA THR A 140 -11.03 16.06 -7.14
C THR A 140 -11.43 16.28 -5.67
N ALA A 141 -12.71 16.57 -5.43
CA ALA A 141 -13.22 16.66 -4.05
C ALA A 141 -13.17 15.31 -3.33
N GLY A 142 -13.09 14.20 -4.07
CA GLY A 142 -12.78 12.87 -3.51
C GLY A 142 -11.29 12.70 -3.27
N THR A 143 -10.95 11.68 -2.50
CA THR A 143 -9.56 11.32 -2.22
C THR A 143 -9.09 10.26 -3.19
N ASP A 144 -7.99 10.53 -3.89
CA ASP A 144 -7.23 9.49 -4.57
C ASP A 144 -6.21 8.91 -3.59
N HIS A 145 -6.22 7.58 -3.47
CA HIS A 145 -5.33 6.82 -2.59
C HIS A 145 -4.46 5.88 -3.41
N LEU A 146 -3.17 6.16 -3.43
CA LEU A 146 -2.16 5.43 -4.17
C LEU A 146 -1.36 4.58 -3.19
N VAL A 147 -1.06 3.35 -3.57
CA VAL A 147 -0.16 2.48 -2.80
C VAL A 147 0.92 1.96 -3.73
N TYR A 148 2.18 2.20 -3.37
CA TYR A 148 3.36 1.67 -4.05
C TYR A 148 3.93 0.50 -3.25
N HIS A 149 3.79 -0.71 -3.78
CA HIS A 149 4.34 -1.94 -3.21
C HIS A 149 5.69 -2.24 -3.84
N ASN A 150 6.72 -2.40 -3.01
CA ASN A 150 8.02 -2.91 -3.45
C ASN A 150 8.29 -4.25 -2.80
N ASP A 151 8.31 -5.29 -3.63
CA ASP A 151 8.47 -6.65 -3.17
C ASP A 151 9.81 -7.20 -3.66
N ILE A 152 10.58 -7.80 -2.75
CA ILE A 152 11.66 -8.72 -3.13
C ILE A 152 11.02 -10.09 -3.32
N LYS A 153 11.28 -10.75 -4.45
CA LYS A 153 10.79 -12.12 -4.68
C LYS A 153 11.63 -13.10 -3.86
N ASP A 154 10.96 -14.09 -3.29
CA ASP A 154 11.64 -15.25 -2.73
C ASP A 154 12.19 -16.08 -3.89
N ASP A 155 13.51 -16.22 -3.98
CA ASP A 155 14.17 -17.07 -4.97
C ASP A 155 14.25 -18.53 -4.52
N LEU A 156 13.60 -18.90 -3.41
CA LEU A 156 13.37 -20.28 -2.97
C LEU A 156 12.41 -21.09 -3.87
N GLU A 157 12.34 -20.78 -5.17
CA GLU A 157 12.12 -21.81 -6.19
C GLU A 157 13.44 -22.58 -6.38
N GLY A 158 13.97 -23.13 -5.28
CA GLY A 158 14.98 -24.17 -5.37
C GLY A 158 14.32 -25.32 -6.11
N THR A 159 14.82 -25.65 -7.30
CA THR A 159 14.45 -26.88 -7.99
C THR A 159 14.54 -28.01 -6.97
N ALA A 160 13.39 -28.54 -6.54
CA ALA A 160 13.39 -29.76 -5.75
C ALA A 160 14.23 -30.77 -6.55
N PRO A 161 15.25 -31.40 -5.95
CA PRO A 161 15.95 -32.48 -6.63
C PRO A 161 14.88 -33.45 -7.12
N LEU A 162 14.91 -33.75 -8.42
CA LEU A 162 14.10 -34.84 -8.95
C LEU A 162 14.40 -36.07 -8.07
N PRO A 163 13.39 -36.73 -7.46
CA PRO A 163 13.64 -37.93 -6.70
C PRO A 163 14.23 -38.97 -7.66
N GLY A 164 15.52 -39.30 -7.48
CA GLY A 164 16.19 -40.35 -8.26
C GLY A 164 17.59 -40.05 -8.81
N GLN A 165 18.27 -38.98 -8.43
CA GLN A 165 19.74 -38.98 -8.56
C GLN A 165 20.32 -39.70 -7.35
N GLU A 166 20.34 -41.03 -7.44
CA GLU A 166 21.17 -41.86 -6.57
C GLU A 166 22.63 -41.49 -6.83
N ASP A 167 23.27 -41.01 -5.77
CA ASP A 167 24.71 -40.78 -5.70
C ASP A 167 25.43 -42.07 -6.08
N SER A 168 26.24 -42.00 -7.14
CA SER A 168 27.24 -43.02 -7.44
C SER A 168 28.38 -42.85 -6.45
N ASP A 169 28.19 -43.35 -5.23
CA ASP A 169 29.26 -43.51 -4.25
C ASP A 169 30.19 -44.63 -4.71
N ASP A 170 31.29 -44.24 -5.37
CA ASP A 170 32.50 -45.07 -5.50
C ASP A 170 33.25 -45.07 -4.15
N GLY A 171 32.70 -45.84 -3.22
CA GLY A 171 33.33 -46.21 -1.97
C GLY A 171 34.08 -47.53 -2.11
N SER A 172 35.29 -47.46 -2.66
CA SER A 172 36.29 -48.55 -2.60
C SER A 172 36.49 -49.02 -1.14
N ALA A 173 36.01 -50.23 -0.83
CA ALA A 173 36.46 -51.01 0.31
C ALA A 173 36.60 -52.48 -0.10
N THR A 174 37.84 -52.85 -0.41
CA THR A 174 38.35 -54.22 -0.53
C THR A 174 38.20 -54.98 0.79
N LEU A 175 37.53 -56.14 0.78
CA LEU A 175 37.85 -57.26 1.68
C LEU A 175 37.57 -58.60 0.97
N GLU A 176 38.66 -59.34 0.75
CA GLU A 176 38.73 -60.73 0.28
C GLU A 176 38.14 -61.71 1.31
N GLY A 177 37.54 -62.81 0.83
CA GLY A 177 37.14 -63.91 1.72
C GLY A 177 36.28 -65.03 1.13
N ALA A 178 36.85 -65.77 0.18
CA ALA A 178 36.72 -67.23 0.02
C ALA A 178 35.35 -67.95 -0.11
N GLN A 179 35.23 -68.63 -1.27
CA GLN A 179 34.85 -70.04 -1.47
C GLN A 179 33.38 -70.47 -1.51
N GLY A 180 32.95 -70.94 -2.70
CA GLY A 180 31.87 -71.93 -2.83
C GLY A 180 31.11 -71.92 -4.17
N LEU A 181 31.73 -72.36 -5.27
CA LEU A 181 31.03 -73.03 -6.40
C LEU A 181 31.02 -74.55 -6.11
N PRO A 182 30.19 -75.43 -6.73
CA PRO A 182 29.50 -75.33 -8.04
C PRO A 182 27.99 -75.64 -7.90
N GLY A 183 27.08 -75.53 -8.87
CA GLY A 183 27.10 -75.46 -10.33
C GLY A 183 25.82 -76.19 -10.77
N ASP A 184 25.04 -75.64 -11.70
CA ASP A 184 24.25 -76.47 -12.60
C ASP A 184 23.93 -75.69 -13.88
N THR A 185 24.09 -76.41 -14.97
CA THR A 185 23.97 -76.00 -16.36
C THR A 185 22.67 -76.57 -16.92
N SER A 186 21.85 -75.75 -17.57
CA SER A 186 21.11 -76.16 -18.78
C SER A 186 20.32 -75.00 -19.39
N ASP A 187 20.85 -74.51 -20.51
CA ASP A 187 20.20 -74.40 -21.82
C ASP A 187 18.69 -74.05 -21.94
N ASN A 188 18.49 -72.87 -22.53
CA ASN A 188 17.90 -72.67 -23.88
C ASN A 188 16.36 -72.68 -24.05
N THR A 189 15.79 -71.50 -24.34
CA THR A 189 15.24 -71.07 -25.66
C THR A 189 13.94 -70.23 -25.55
N SER A 190 13.95 -69.06 -26.24
CA SER A 190 12.83 -68.24 -26.75
C SER A 190 11.77 -67.72 -25.75
N GLY A 191 11.34 -66.46 -25.72
CA GLY A 191 11.30 -65.42 -26.75
C GLY A 191 9.90 -64.78 -26.71
N ALA A 192 9.88 -63.45 -26.60
CA ALA A 192 8.80 -62.50 -26.89
C ALA A 192 7.60 -62.32 -25.92
N ASP A 193 7.60 -61.10 -25.38
CA ASP A 193 6.52 -60.10 -25.36
C ASP A 193 5.30 -60.23 -24.43
N GLY A 194 5.17 -59.23 -23.55
CA GLY A 194 3.93 -58.44 -23.49
C GLY A 194 3.15 -58.45 -22.19
N ILE A 195 3.44 -57.46 -21.33
CA ILE A 195 2.47 -56.62 -20.58
C ILE A 195 1.57 -57.27 -19.52
N SER A 196 1.89 -56.94 -18.25
CA SER A 196 1.06 -56.61 -17.08
C SER A 196 -0.40 -57.14 -17.09
N GLY A 197 -0.82 -58.10 -16.26
CA GLY A 197 -0.83 -58.07 -14.78
C GLY A 197 -1.68 -56.91 -14.24
N SER A 198 -2.71 -57.03 -13.41
CA SER A 198 -3.46 -58.13 -12.79
C SER A 198 -4.44 -57.44 -11.81
N ASN A 199 -5.69 -57.91 -11.75
CA ASN A 199 -6.59 -58.11 -10.59
C ASN A 199 -6.71 -57.01 -9.51
N GLY A 200 -7.88 -56.63 -9.01
CA GLY A 200 -9.08 -57.42 -8.63
C GLY A 200 -9.38 -57.11 -7.15
N VAL A 201 -10.41 -56.31 -6.84
CA VAL A 201 -11.72 -56.72 -6.29
C VAL A 201 -11.68 -57.57 -5.01
N SER A 202 -12.32 -57.07 -3.94
CA SER A 202 -13.19 -57.74 -2.91
C SER A 202 -13.24 -56.83 -1.66
N GLY A 203 -14.32 -56.57 -0.90
CA GLY A 203 -15.69 -57.07 -0.82
C GLY A 203 -16.09 -57.27 0.67
N SER A 204 -17.20 -56.68 1.15
CA SER A 204 -18.05 -57.06 2.32
C SER A 204 -17.46 -56.99 3.75
N GLY A 205 -18.12 -56.62 4.86
CA GLY A 205 -19.51 -56.24 5.22
C GLY A 205 -19.74 -56.38 6.75
N SER A 206 -20.40 -55.37 7.37
CA SER A 206 -21.34 -55.38 8.54
C SER A 206 -21.06 -56.10 9.88
N SER A 207 -21.05 -55.36 11.01
CA SER A 207 -21.98 -55.55 12.16
C SER A 207 -21.84 -54.46 13.26
N THR A 208 -22.95 -54.22 13.96
CA THR A 208 -23.37 -53.15 14.90
C THR A 208 -22.92 -53.26 16.36
N ASP A 209 -22.62 -52.13 17.04
CA ASP A 209 -23.18 -51.72 18.37
C ASP A 209 -22.63 -50.35 18.85
N ALA A 210 -23.50 -49.46 19.35
CA ALA A 210 -23.21 -48.14 19.97
C ALA A 210 -23.19 -48.28 21.53
N PRO A 211 -22.78 -47.31 22.41
CA PRO A 211 -23.04 -45.86 22.37
C PRO A 211 -22.02 -44.91 23.08
N SER A 212 -22.24 -43.58 23.01
CA SER A 212 -22.16 -42.59 24.12
C SER A 212 -21.73 -41.20 23.64
N GLY A 213 -22.43 -40.18 24.13
CA GLY A 213 -22.50 -38.84 23.54
C GLY A 213 -21.34 -37.89 23.81
N ILE A 214 -21.39 -36.77 23.08
CA ILE A 214 -20.70 -35.52 23.40
C ILE A 214 -21.78 -34.55 23.91
N PRO A 215 -21.59 -33.91 25.08
CA PRO A 215 -22.59 -33.05 25.69
C PRO A 215 -22.80 -31.74 24.93
N SER A 216 -24.06 -31.37 24.81
CA SER A 216 -24.55 -30.02 24.56
C SER A 216 -24.20 -29.11 25.74
N GLN A 217 -23.50 -28.01 25.48
CA GLN A 217 -23.53 -26.82 26.32
C GLN A 217 -23.51 -25.57 25.43
N GLY A 218 -24.59 -24.80 25.49
CA GLY A 218 -24.54 -23.36 25.21
C GLY A 218 -25.11 -22.86 23.88
N TYR A 219 -26.25 -23.38 23.40
CA TYR A 219 -27.13 -22.54 22.58
C TYR A 219 -27.94 -21.63 23.52
N THR A 220 -27.37 -20.48 23.85
CA THR A 220 -28.09 -19.37 24.46
C THR A 220 -28.19 -18.23 23.47
N GLY A 221 -29.44 -17.85 23.18
CA GLY A 221 -29.85 -16.47 22.87
C GLY A 221 -29.34 -15.85 21.57
N LYS A 222 -30.27 -15.35 20.77
CA LYS A 222 -30.01 -14.41 19.67
C LYS A 222 -28.97 -13.37 20.07
N ALA A 223 -27.78 -13.44 19.49
CA ALA A 223 -26.82 -12.36 19.57
C ALA A 223 -27.45 -11.13 18.91
N ALA A 224 -27.70 -10.08 19.70
CA ALA A 224 -28.06 -8.79 19.16
C ALA A 224 -26.96 -8.38 18.15
N LEU A 225 -27.38 -7.99 16.95
CA LEU A 225 -26.50 -7.39 15.97
C LEU A 225 -25.80 -6.18 16.63
N PRO A 226 -24.49 -5.98 16.44
CA PRO A 226 -23.84 -4.79 16.95
C PRO A 226 -24.50 -3.55 16.34
N GLN A 227 -25.14 -2.72 17.17
CA GLN A 227 -25.56 -1.37 16.80
C GLN A 227 -24.30 -0.51 16.64
N THR A 228 -23.77 -0.42 15.43
CA THR A 228 -22.63 0.44 15.09
C THR A 228 -23.09 1.88 14.81
N GLY A 229 -23.79 2.50 15.76
CA GLY A 229 -24.40 3.82 15.56
C GLY A 229 -24.10 4.89 16.60
N GLU A 230 -23.59 4.54 17.78
CA GLU A 230 -23.64 5.48 18.93
C GLU A 230 -22.28 5.93 19.48
N ASP A 231 -21.21 5.15 19.31
CA ASP A 231 -19.89 5.46 19.90
C ASP A 231 -19.10 6.55 19.16
N ILE A 232 -19.41 6.80 17.88
CA ILE A 232 -18.79 7.87 17.08
C ILE A 232 -19.30 9.26 17.46
N ASN A 233 -20.50 9.37 18.05
CA ASN A 233 -21.08 10.67 18.38
C ASN A 233 -20.42 11.29 19.62
N GLN A 234 -20.06 10.48 20.61
CA GLN A 234 -19.50 11.00 21.87
C GLN A 234 -18.08 11.56 21.66
N GLN A 235 -17.25 10.91 20.84
CA GLN A 235 -15.91 11.42 20.49
C GLN A 235 -15.98 12.68 19.61
N LEU A 236 -16.91 12.75 18.66
CA LEU A 236 -17.13 13.94 17.83
C LEU A 236 -17.65 15.13 18.65
N ILE A 237 -18.53 14.90 19.63
CA ILE A 237 -19.01 15.94 20.55
C ILE A 237 -17.87 16.46 21.43
N ILE A 238 -17.01 15.57 21.96
CA ILE A 238 -15.86 15.98 22.77
C ILE A 238 -14.85 16.77 21.93
N LEU A 239 -14.52 16.31 20.71
CA LEU A 239 -13.64 17.03 19.79
C LEU A 239 -14.20 18.40 19.40
N GLY A 240 -15.52 18.49 19.15
CA GLY A 240 -16.22 19.74 18.88
C GLY A 240 -16.15 20.72 20.05
N LEU A 241 -16.33 20.25 21.28
CA LEU A 241 -16.21 21.08 22.49
C LEU A 241 -14.77 21.59 22.72
N VAL A 242 -13.75 20.77 22.45
CA VAL A 242 -12.35 21.18 22.55
C VAL A 242 -12.02 22.26 21.51
N LEU A 243 -12.45 22.09 20.26
CA LEU A 243 -12.25 23.11 19.21
C LEU A 243 -12.98 24.42 19.52
N LEU A 244 -14.18 24.36 20.11
CA LEU A 244 -14.92 25.55 20.53
C LEU A 244 -14.18 26.32 21.64
N MET A 245 -13.61 25.62 22.62
CA MET A 245 -12.86 26.24 23.72
C MET A 245 -11.55 26.88 23.24
N VAL A 246 -10.88 26.29 22.25
CA VAL A 246 -9.69 26.87 21.60
C VAL A 246 -10.05 28.13 20.80
N ALA A 247 -11.18 28.14 20.09
CA ALA A 247 -11.65 29.30 19.35
C ALA A 247 -12.01 30.48 20.28
N ILE A 248 -12.72 30.21 21.39
CA ILE A 248 -13.10 31.23 22.37
C ILE A 248 -11.85 31.76 23.10
N GLY A 249 -10.93 30.88 23.52
CA GLY A 249 -9.66 31.27 24.14
C GLY A 249 -8.77 32.10 23.19
N GLY A 250 -8.70 31.73 21.92
CA GLY A 250 -7.97 32.45 20.88
C GLY A 250 -8.52 33.85 20.62
N MET A 251 -9.84 34.03 20.58
CA MET A 251 -10.46 35.35 20.42
C MET A 251 -10.25 36.27 21.63
N VAL A 252 -10.30 35.74 22.85
CA VAL A 252 -10.02 36.52 24.08
C VAL A 252 -8.54 36.90 24.15
N TYR A 253 -7.63 36.02 23.74
CA TYR A 253 -6.20 36.31 23.68
C TYR A 253 -5.87 37.38 22.61
N TYR A 254 -6.50 37.31 21.43
CA TYR A 254 -6.31 38.32 20.39
C TYR A 254 -6.83 39.71 20.80
N LYS A 255 -7.97 39.78 21.47
CA LYS A 255 -8.50 41.07 21.98
C LYS A 255 -7.62 41.70 23.06
N LYS A 256 -6.84 40.91 23.82
CA LYS A 256 -5.95 41.42 24.88
C LYS A 256 -4.61 41.93 24.35
N ARG A 257 -4.22 41.58 23.11
CA ARG A 257 -2.97 42.01 22.47
C ARG A 257 -3.12 43.24 21.56
N VAL A 258 -4.35 43.70 21.33
CA VAL A 258 -4.69 44.85 20.46
C VAL A 258 -5.21 46.05 21.29
N ARG A 259 -4.72 46.19 22.53
CA ARG A 259 -4.89 47.42 23.32
C ARG A 259 -3.54 47.91 23.80
#